data_AF-A0A822Y8H7-F1
#
_entry.id   AF-A0A822Y8H7-F1
#
_cell.length_a   1.000
_cell.length_b   1.000
_cell.length_c   1.000
_cell.angle_alpha   90.00
_cell.angle_beta   90.00
_cell.angle_gamma   90.00
#
_symmetry.space_group_name_H-M   'P 1'
#
loop_
_entity.id
_entity.type
_entity.pdbx_description
1 polymer ?
#
loop_
_entity_poly.entity_id
_entity_poly.type
_entity_poly.pdbx_seq_one_letter_code
_entity_poly.pdbx_strand_id
1 'polypeptide(L)'
;MVTQGNHEVEKIPIVHSHSFTSYNARWHMPFEESGSNSNLYYSFEVAGVHVIMLGSYTDFGPSSGQFRWLGDDLAKVSRERTPWLVVLIHAPWYNSNAAHQGEYEAQGMREAMEKLLFDARVDVVLAGHVHAYERFVSCLQSLQPFIQSEQVEKMNQLVYFYYISYCLIT
;
A
#
# COMPACT_ATOMS: atom_id res chain seq x y z
N MET A 1 12.66 5.16 -6.94
CA MET A 1 12.43 4.19 -5.85
C MET A 1 11.62 3.04 -6.41
N VAL A 2 11.91 1.81 -6.03
CA VAL A 2 11.30 0.60 -6.60
C VAL A 2 10.62 -0.19 -5.48
N THR A 3 9.42 -0.69 -5.71
CA THR A 3 8.79 -1.69 -4.84
C THR A 3 8.83 -3.05 -5.54
N GLN A 4 8.91 -4.12 -4.76
CA GLN A 4 8.83 -5.48 -5.28
C GLN A 4 7.38 -5.85 -5.63
N GLY A 5 7.19 -6.69 -6.64
CA GLY A 5 5.95 -7.36 -6.94
C GLY A 5 6.08 -8.88 -6.97
N ASN A 6 5.01 -9.56 -7.37
CA ASN A 6 5.01 -11.02 -7.51
C ASN A 6 6.06 -11.50 -8.52
N HIS A 7 6.35 -10.70 -9.54
CA HIS A 7 7.35 -11.04 -10.57
C HIS A 7 8.78 -10.99 -10.04
N GLU A 8 9.05 -10.25 -8.98
CA GLU A 8 10.37 -10.17 -8.33
C GLU A 8 10.57 -11.28 -7.29
N VAL A 9 9.54 -12.07 -6.96
CA VAL A 9 9.68 -13.20 -6.03
C VAL A 9 10.68 -14.22 -6.58
N GLU A 10 10.68 -14.48 -7.90
CA GLU A 10 11.67 -15.29 -8.62
C GLU A 10 11.89 -16.72 -8.08
N LYS A 11 11.01 -17.23 -7.21
CA LYS A 11 11.17 -18.54 -6.58
C LYS A 11 10.78 -19.67 -7.54
N ILE A 12 11.75 -20.48 -7.93
CA ILE A 12 11.56 -21.65 -8.79
C ILE A 12 11.82 -22.89 -7.94
N PRO A 13 10.82 -23.76 -7.70
CA PRO A 13 11.03 -24.99 -6.95
C PRO A 13 12.24 -25.76 -7.47
N ILE A 14 13.10 -26.21 -6.56
CA ILE A 14 14.31 -27.02 -6.84
C ILE A 14 15.47 -26.22 -7.49
N VAL A 15 15.19 -25.23 -8.34
CA VAL A 15 16.21 -24.47 -9.09
C VAL A 15 16.66 -23.20 -8.37
N HIS A 16 15.73 -22.49 -7.73
CA HIS A 16 16.00 -21.24 -7.03
C HIS A 16 15.05 -21.05 -5.85
N SER A 17 15.54 -21.35 -4.64
CA SER A 17 14.72 -21.37 -3.42
C SER A 17 14.62 -20.03 -2.69
N HIS A 18 15.51 -19.09 -2.99
CA HIS A 18 15.58 -17.78 -2.34
C HIS A 18 14.74 -16.76 -3.11
N SER A 19 13.77 -16.15 -2.44
CA SER A 19 12.95 -15.12 -3.07
C SER A 19 13.70 -13.80 -3.21
N PHE A 20 13.37 -13.00 -4.22
CA PHE A 20 13.87 -11.62 -4.40
C PHE A 20 15.37 -11.50 -4.64
N THR A 21 16.02 -12.54 -5.14
CA THR A 21 17.49 -12.53 -5.34
C THR A 21 17.91 -11.44 -6.32
N SER A 22 17.32 -11.36 -7.52
CA SER A 22 17.70 -10.30 -8.46
C SER A 22 17.29 -8.93 -7.96
N TYR A 23 16.13 -8.82 -7.29
CA TYR A 23 15.68 -7.56 -6.74
C TYR A 23 16.70 -6.97 -5.76
N ASN A 24 17.08 -7.76 -4.75
CA ASN A 24 18.04 -7.34 -3.73
C ASN A 24 19.46 -7.11 -4.28
N ALA A 25 19.84 -7.81 -5.34
CA ALA A 25 21.17 -7.61 -5.96
C ALA A 25 21.25 -6.35 -6.82
N ARG A 26 20.15 -5.90 -7.41
CA ARG A 26 20.14 -4.82 -8.41
C ARG A 26 19.65 -3.49 -7.87
N TRP A 27 18.78 -3.52 -6.87
CA TRP A 27 18.13 -2.34 -6.33
C TRP A 27 18.33 -2.28 -4.82
N HIS A 28 19.27 -1.43 -4.39
CA HIS A 28 19.46 -1.12 -2.98
C HIS A 28 18.58 0.08 -2.60
N MET A 29 17.62 -0.15 -1.72
CA MET A 29 16.69 0.87 -1.23
C MET A 29 17.15 1.39 0.15
N PRO A 30 16.68 2.57 0.60
CA PRO A 30 17.13 3.20 1.84
C PRO A 30 16.44 2.60 3.07
N PHE A 31 16.44 1.26 3.16
CA PHE A 31 15.72 0.56 4.22
C PHE A 31 16.40 0.73 5.59
N GLU A 32 17.73 0.84 5.63
CA GLU A 32 18.47 1.07 6.87
C GLU A 32 18.20 2.48 7.41
N GLU A 33 18.19 3.48 6.52
CA GLU A 33 17.90 4.88 6.86
C GLU A 33 16.46 5.07 7.36
N SER A 34 15.52 4.25 6.86
CA SER A 34 14.14 4.23 7.35
C SER A 34 13.95 3.37 8.60
N GLY A 35 15.02 2.77 9.14
CA GLY A 35 14.96 1.87 10.30
C GLY A 35 14.25 0.53 10.04
N SER A 36 14.09 0.15 8.78
CA SER A 36 13.66 -1.19 8.38
C SER A 36 14.85 -2.14 8.44
N ASN A 37 14.58 -3.44 8.60
CA ASN A 37 15.59 -4.50 8.52
C ASN A 37 15.55 -5.27 7.19
N SER A 38 14.79 -4.77 6.20
CA SER A 38 14.52 -5.45 4.94
C SER A 38 14.45 -4.47 3.79
N ASN A 39 15.16 -4.77 2.70
CA ASN A 39 15.13 -4.02 1.44
C ASN A 39 13.75 -4.07 0.72
N LEU A 40 12.80 -4.87 1.23
CA LEU A 40 11.47 -5.08 0.65
C LEU A 40 10.41 -4.08 1.14
N TYR A 41 10.67 -3.37 2.24
CA TYR A 41 9.80 -2.33 2.78
C TYR A 41 10.62 -1.27 3.49
N TYR A 42 10.35 -0.01 3.18
CA TYR A 42 11.16 1.13 3.61
C TYR A 42 10.39 2.43 3.42
N SER A 43 10.88 3.52 4.00
CA SER A 43 10.31 4.85 3.79
C SER A 43 11.39 5.86 3.42
N PHE A 44 10.99 7.00 2.88
CA PHE A 44 11.88 8.13 2.62
C PHE A 44 11.08 9.42 2.53
N GLU A 45 11.74 10.54 2.78
CA GLU A 45 11.14 11.87 2.65
C GLU A 45 11.70 12.59 1.42
N VAL A 46 10.82 13.19 0.62
CA VAL A 46 11.20 14.00 -0.52
C VAL A 46 10.21 15.14 -0.72
N ALA A 47 10.71 16.37 -0.81
CA ALA A 47 9.91 17.56 -1.14
C ALA A 47 8.59 17.71 -0.34
N GLY A 48 8.63 17.46 0.98
CA GLY A 48 7.45 17.57 1.85
C GLY A 48 6.50 16.36 1.80
N VAL A 49 6.93 15.26 1.18
CA VAL A 49 6.20 13.99 1.15
C VAL A 49 6.97 12.95 1.94
N HIS A 50 6.30 12.29 2.88
CA HIS A 50 6.77 11.06 3.50
C HIS A 50 6.20 9.88 2.69
N VAL A 51 7.06 9.10 2.07
CA VAL A 51 6.68 7.99 1.20
C VAL A 51 7.02 6.67 1.88
N ILE A 52 6.03 5.81 2.04
CA ILE A 52 6.16 4.47 2.61
C ILE A 52 5.99 3.44 1.50
N MET A 53 6.96 2.54 1.39
CA MET A 53 6.96 1.43 0.44
C MET A 53 6.72 0.14 1.24
N LEU A 54 5.58 -0.53 1.03
CA LEU A 54 5.27 -1.78 1.70
C LEU A 54 5.42 -2.98 0.77
N GLY A 55 5.82 -4.11 1.36
CA GLY A 55 6.04 -5.37 0.68
C GLY A 55 4.81 -6.28 0.75
N SER A 56 4.03 -6.34 -0.35
CA SER A 56 2.86 -7.24 -0.44
C SER A 56 3.22 -8.73 -0.42
N TYR A 57 4.44 -9.12 -0.83
CA TYR A 57 4.86 -10.53 -0.93
C TYR A 57 5.94 -10.91 0.10
N THR A 58 5.99 -10.17 1.21
CA THR A 58 6.73 -10.56 2.41
C THR A 58 5.78 -10.61 3.60
N ASP A 59 6.24 -11.08 4.75
CA ASP A 59 5.37 -11.20 5.92
C ASP A 59 4.84 -9.83 6.35
N PHE A 60 3.52 -9.70 6.40
CA PHE A 60 2.78 -8.50 6.78
C PHE A 60 1.83 -8.75 7.96
N GLY A 61 1.83 -9.96 8.54
CA GLY A 61 0.96 -10.26 9.66
C GLY A 61 1.26 -9.39 10.90
N PRO A 62 0.36 -9.29 11.89
CA PRO A 62 0.57 -8.44 13.07
C PRO A 62 1.83 -8.74 13.89
N SER A 63 2.41 -9.94 13.76
CA SER A 63 3.67 -10.34 14.40
C SER A 63 4.92 -10.09 13.55
N SER A 64 4.75 -9.72 12.28
CA SER A 64 5.82 -9.53 11.31
C SER A 64 6.74 -8.36 11.67
N GLY A 65 7.95 -8.36 11.10
CA GLY A 65 8.85 -7.20 11.18
C GLY A 65 8.26 -5.98 10.48
N GLN A 66 7.63 -6.19 9.31
CA GLN A 66 7.03 -5.13 8.50
C GLN A 66 5.91 -4.40 9.24
N PHE A 67 5.00 -5.13 9.89
CA PHE A 67 3.89 -4.54 10.64
C PHE A 67 4.38 -3.66 11.79
N ARG A 68 5.35 -4.16 12.56
CA ARG A 68 5.95 -3.39 13.67
C ARG A 68 6.70 -2.17 13.16
N TRP A 69 7.51 -2.34 12.12
CA TRP A 69 8.23 -1.25 11.48
C TRP A 69 7.29 -0.16 10.97
N LEU A 70 6.18 -0.53 10.30
CA LEU A 70 5.19 0.43 9.81
C LEU A 70 4.59 1.26 10.96
N GLY A 71 4.25 0.63 12.08
CA GLY A 71 3.79 1.35 13.27
C GLY A 71 4.81 2.36 13.79
N ASP A 72 6.08 1.94 13.88
CA ASP A 72 7.18 2.80 14.34
C ASP A 72 7.51 3.93 13.36
N ASP A 73 7.37 3.70 12.05
CA ASP A 73 7.59 4.68 10.98
C ASP A 73 6.49 5.75 10.98
N LEU A 74 5.22 5.33 11.01
CA LEU A 74 4.07 6.24 11.10
C LEU A 74 4.12 7.13 12.34
N ALA A 75 4.57 6.59 13.48
CA ALA A 75 4.72 7.36 14.72
C ALA A 75 5.77 8.49 14.62
N LYS A 76 6.69 8.43 13.65
CA LYS A 76 7.73 9.47 13.43
C LYS A 76 7.28 10.55 12.45
N VAL A 77 6.18 10.36 11.72
CA VAL A 77 5.72 11.29 10.69
C VAL A 77 5.26 12.60 11.33
N SER A 78 5.87 13.71 10.90
CA SER A 78 5.43 15.07 11.25
C SER A 78 4.75 15.71 10.06
N ARG A 79 3.45 16.01 10.18
CA ARG A 79 2.65 16.66 9.13
C ARG A 79 3.06 18.12 8.87
N GLU A 80 3.81 18.74 9.76
CA GLU A 80 4.40 20.07 9.52
C GLU A 80 5.61 19.97 8.58
N ARG A 81 6.43 18.93 8.73
CA ARG A 81 7.63 18.69 7.90
C ARG A 81 7.28 18.03 6.57
N THR A 82 6.42 17.01 6.63
CA THR A 82 5.92 16.28 5.48
C THR A 82 4.39 16.31 5.47
N PRO A 83 3.78 17.38 4.92
CA PRO A 83 2.33 17.52 4.86
C PRO A 83 1.62 16.43 4.08
N TRP A 84 2.34 15.66 3.26
CA TRP A 84 1.82 14.53 2.49
C TRP A 84 2.41 13.21 2.98
N LEU A 85 1.56 12.20 3.13
CA LEU A 85 1.90 10.83 3.48
C LEU A 85 1.38 9.91 2.37
N VAL A 86 2.28 9.29 1.63
CA VAL A 86 1.95 8.44 0.47
C VAL A 86 2.44 7.04 0.74
N VAL A 87 1.60 6.04 0.47
CA VAL A 87 1.92 4.62 0.62
C VAL A 87 1.90 3.96 -0.75
N LEU A 88 2.87 3.08 -1.00
CA LEU A 88 2.91 2.24 -2.19
C LEU A 88 2.86 0.77 -1.78
N ILE A 89 2.00 0.02 -2.46
CA ILE A 89 1.84 -1.43 -2.34
C ILE A 89 1.85 -2.04 -3.75
N HIS A 90 2.20 -3.31 -3.92
CA HIS A 90 2.06 -3.93 -5.24
C HIS A 90 0.65 -4.46 -5.45
N ALA A 91 0.19 -5.33 -4.55
CA ALA A 91 -1.13 -5.95 -4.62
C ALA A 91 -2.21 -4.96 -4.09
N PRO A 92 -3.19 -4.54 -4.92
CA PRO A 92 -4.18 -3.54 -4.53
C PRO A 92 -5.20 -4.09 -3.54
N TRP A 93 -5.37 -3.40 -2.40
CA TRP A 93 -6.37 -3.73 -1.37
C TRP A 93 -7.82 -3.55 -1.83
N TYR A 94 -8.03 -2.64 -2.79
CA TYR A 94 -9.30 -2.37 -3.44
C TYR A 94 -9.11 -2.53 -4.94
N ASN A 95 -9.90 -3.42 -5.54
CA ASN A 95 -9.84 -3.75 -6.96
C ASN A 95 -11.21 -4.25 -7.41
N SER A 96 -11.76 -3.67 -8.48
CA SER A 96 -13.04 -4.07 -9.07
C SER A 96 -12.91 -4.87 -10.37
N ASN A 97 -11.70 -4.99 -10.93
CA ASN A 97 -11.41 -5.88 -12.06
C ASN A 97 -11.52 -7.33 -11.63
N ALA A 98 -11.94 -8.22 -12.52
CA ALA A 98 -11.98 -9.67 -12.25
C ALA A 98 -10.58 -10.28 -12.02
N ALA A 99 -9.54 -9.72 -12.64
CA ALA A 99 -8.16 -10.15 -12.42
C ALA A 99 -7.71 -9.78 -11.00
N HIS A 100 -7.04 -10.71 -10.33
CA HIS A 100 -6.46 -10.51 -8.99
C HIS A 100 -7.48 -10.14 -7.91
N GLN A 101 -8.77 -10.51 -8.07
CA GLN A 101 -9.74 -10.39 -6.99
C GLN A 101 -9.49 -11.44 -5.91
N GLY A 102 -9.54 -11.01 -4.66
CA GLY A 102 -9.51 -11.92 -3.52
C GLY A 102 -8.17 -12.59 -3.25
N GLU A 103 -7.07 -12.06 -3.79
CA GLU A 103 -5.74 -12.57 -3.51
C GLU A 103 -5.36 -12.34 -2.04
N TYR A 104 -4.63 -13.30 -1.47
CA TYR A 104 -4.22 -13.29 -0.07
C TYR A 104 -3.37 -12.07 0.27
N GLU A 105 -2.44 -11.71 -0.61
CA GLU A 105 -1.55 -10.56 -0.46
C GLU A 105 -2.31 -9.23 -0.46
N ALA A 106 -3.45 -9.15 -1.15
CA ALA A 106 -4.31 -7.98 -1.15
C ALA A 106 -5.21 -7.97 0.10
N GLN A 107 -5.99 -9.04 0.33
CA GLN A 107 -6.98 -9.08 1.40
C GLN A 107 -6.34 -9.17 2.79
N GLY A 108 -5.37 -10.06 2.97
CA GLY A 108 -4.71 -10.28 4.25
C GLY A 108 -3.88 -9.07 4.68
N MET A 109 -3.20 -8.42 3.75
CA MET A 109 -2.44 -7.21 4.06
C MET A 109 -3.36 -6.03 4.40
N ARG A 110 -4.48 -5.88 3.69
CA ARG A 110 -5.52 -4.90 4.03
C ARG A 110 -6.06 -5.15 5.44
N GLU A 111 -6.47 -6.38 5.74
CA GLU A 111 -6.99 -6.76 7.06
C GLU A 111 -6.00 -6.45 8.18
N ALA A 112 -4.70 -6.67 7.94
CA ALA A 112 -3.67 -6.36 8.91
C ALA A 112 -3.44 -4.85 9.06
N MET A 113 -3.22 -4.13 7.97
CA MET A 113 -2.57 -2.80 7.99
C MET A 113 -3.49 -1.62 7.67
N GLU A 114 -4.69 -1.85 7.14
CA GLU A 114 -5.59 -0.76 6.73
C GLU A 114 -5.87 0.20 7.87
N LYS A 115 -6.12 -0.33 9.07
CA LYS A 115 -6.39 0.51 10.25
C LYS A 115 -5.19 1.40 10.60
N LEU A 116 -3.96 0.90 10.48
CA LEU A 116 -2.76 1.71 10.76
C LEU A 116 -2.66 2.90 9.81
N LEU A 117 -2.87 2.66 8.51
CA LEU A 117 -2.83 3.71 7.49
C LEU A 117 -3.96 4.72 7.67
N PHE A 118 -5.16 4.23 8.01
CA PHE A 118 -6.31 5.07 8.29
C PHE A 118 -6.10 5.96 9.52
N ASP A 119 -5.68 5.38 10.64
CA ASP A 119 -5.43 6.13 11.89
C ASP A 119 -4.35 7.20 11.70
N ALA A 120 -3.34 6.91 10.87
CA ALA A 120 -2.28 7.85 10.53
C ALA A 120 -2.70 8.94 9.52
N ARG A 121 -3.92 8.85 8.97
CA ARG A 121 -4.41 9.72 7.89
C ARG A 121 -3.39 9.80 6.75
N VAL A 122 -2.94 8.64 6.28
CA VAL A 122 -2.25 8.52 4.97
C VAL A 122 -3.06 9.30 3.96
N ASP A 123 -2.45 9.96 2.98
CA ASP A 123 -3.17 10.72 1.94
C ASP A 123 -3.37 9.93 0.66
N VAL A 124 -2.46 9.05 0.26
CA VAL A 124 -2.60 8.34 -1.03
C VAL A 124 -2.07 6.94 -0.87
N VAL A 125 -2.80 5.94 -1.38
CA VAL A 125 -2.25 4.60 -1.62
C VAL A 125 -2.18 4.39 -3.13
N LEU A 126 -0.98 4.10 -3.63
CA LEU A 126 -0.76 3.72 -5.03
C LEU A 126 -0.47 2.23 -5.11
N ALA A 127 -1.08 1.56 -6.08
CA ALA A 127 -0.91 0.14 -6.31
C ALA A 127 -0.67 -0.20 -7.77
N GLY A 128 -0.04 -1.34 -8.01
CA GLY A 128 0.18 -1.91 -9.33
C GLY A 128 -0.60 -3.22 -9.50
N HIS A 129 0.11 -4.25 -9.97
CA HIS A 129 -0.35 -5.63 -10.11
C HIS A 129 -1.47 -5.87 -11.13
N VAL A 130 -2.61 -5.23 -10.96
CA VAL A 130 -3.71 -5.28 -11.91
C VAL A 130 -3.32 -4.44 -13.13
N HIS A 131 -3.32 -5.07 -14.30
CA HIS A 131 -2.97 -4.42 -15.58
C HIS A 131 -4.12 -3.56 -16.13
N ALA A 132 -4.64 -2.68 -15.27
CA ALA A 132 -5.69 -1.72 -15.57
C ALA A 132 -5.47 -0.47 -14.71
N TYR A 133 -6.26 0.57 -14.97
CA TYR A 133 -6.30 1.76 -14.14
C TYR A 133 -7.65 1.84 -13.43
N GLU A 134 -7.61 1.99 -12.11
CA GLU A 134 -8.78 2.24 -11.27
C GLU A 134 -8.47 3.33 -10.26
N ARG A 135 -9.52 4.05 -9.83
CA ARG A 135 -9.42 4.98 -8.71
C ARG A 135 -10.70 5.00 -7.89
N PHE A 136 -10.55 4.80 -6.59
CA PHE A 136 -11.63 4.80 -5.62
C PHE A 136 -11.83 6.19 -4.99
N VAL A 137 -13.07 6.47 -4.56
CA VAL A 137 -13.34 7.52 -3.57
C VAL A 137 -12.86 7.06 -2.20
N SER A 138 -12.75 7.96 -1.22
CA SER A 138 -12.41 7.60 0.16
C SER A 138 -13.34 6.49 0.65
N CYS A 139 -12.77 5.31 0.87
CA CYS A 139 -13.49 4.14 1.35
C CYS A 139 -12.76 3.59 2.58
N LEU A 140 -13.53 3.26 3.61
CA LEU A 140 -13.05 2.44 4.72
C LEU A 140 -14.02 1.27 4.86
N GLN A 141 -13.52 0.05 4.65
CA GLN A 141 -14.36 -1.13 4.77
C GLN A 141 -14.87 -1.32 6.21
N SER A 142 -14.09 -0.93 7.23
CA SER A 142 -14.53 -0.98 8.63
C SER A 142 -15.63 0.04 8.99
N LEU A 143 -15.97 0.98 8.10
CA LEU A 143 -17.12 1.89 8.25
C LEU A 143 -18.32 1.50 7.37
N GLN A 144 -18.22 0.44 6.55
CA GLN A 144 -19.37 -0.03 5.74
C GLN A 144 -20.65 -0.27 6.54
N PRO A 145 -20.65 -0.85 7.76
CA PRO A 145 -21.89 -1.01 8.51
C PRO A 145 -22.46 0.32 9.05
N PHE A 146 -21.67 1.40 9.13
CA PHE A 146 -22.13 2.73 9.57
C PHE A 146 -22.60 3.63 8.43
N ILE A 147 -22.05 3.45 7.22
CA ILE A 147 -22.36 4.28 6.04
C ILE A 147 -23.69 3.88 5.38
N GLN A 148 -24.22 2.69 5.67
CA GLN A 148 -25.52 2.23 5.13
C GLN A 148 -26.75 2.96 5.70
N SER A 149 -26.61 3.76 6.77
CA SER A 149 -27.68 4.63 7.24
C SER A 149 -27.52 6.05 6.67
N GLU A 150 -28.26 6.32 5.59
CA GLU A 150 -28.90 7.61 5.32
C GLU A 150 -28.13 8.75 4.61
N GLN A 151 -26.96 8.54 3.96
CA GLN A 151 -26.32 9.63 3.18
C GLN A 151 -25.79 9.27 1.77
N VAL A 152 -25.94 8.02 1.29
CA VAL A 152 -25.36 7.62 -0.01
C VAL A 152 -26.17 8.08 -1.24
N GLU A 153 -27.46 8.40 -1.09
CA GLU A 153 -28.29 8.84 -2.23
C GLU A 153 -27.99 10.25 -2.77
N LYS A 154 -27.20 11.08 -2.06
CA LYS A 154 -26.86 12.44 -2.52
C LYS A 154 -25.51 12.57 -3.24
N MET A 155 -24.71 11.51 -3.35
CA MET A 155 -23.39 11.54 -4.01
C MET A 155 -23.35 10.94 -5.43
N ASN A 156 -24.51 10.56 -5.99
CA ASN A 156 -24.61 9.94 -7.31
C ASN A 156 -25.12 10.86 -8.44
N GLN A 157 -24.74 12.14 -8.44
CA GLN A 157 -24.95 13.00 -9.60
C GLN A 157 -23.70 13.87 -9.87
N LEU A 158 -23.26 13.85 -11.15
CA LEU A 158 -22.12 14.54 -11.76
C LEU A 158 -20.78 13.80 -11.56
N VAL A 159 -20.11 13.21 -12.55
CA VAL A 159 -19.93 13.55 -13.98
C VAL A 159 -19.59 12.25 -14.74
N TYR A 160 -20.08 12.10 -15.98
CA TYR A 160 -19.58 11.15 -16.96
C TYR A 160 -18.53 11.83 -17.86
N PHE A 161 -17.53 11.07 -18.32
CA PHE A 161 -16.48 11.32 -19.34
C PHE A 161 -15.02 11.41 -18.84
N TYR A 162 -14.24 10.40 -19.28
CA TYR A 162 -12.77 10.24 -19.29
C TYR A 162 -12.02 10.62 -17.99
N TYR A 163 -11.98 9.67 -17.05
CA TYR A 163 -11.48 9.92 -15.70
C TYR A 163 -9.97 9.69 -15.55
N ILE A 164 -9.22 10.79 -15.60
CA ILE A 164 -7.98 11.00 -14.84
C ILE A 164 -8.39 11.31 -13.41
N SER A 165 -7.83 10.61 -12.41
CA SER A 165 -8.07 10.98 -11.02
C SER A 165 -7.19 10.27 -9.97
N TYR A 166 -6.69 11.03 -9.02
CA TYR A 166 -5.77 10.62 -7.95
C TYR A 166 -6.49 10.03 -6.73
N CYS A 167 -5.90 9.03 -6.06
CA CYS A 167 -6.34 8.57 -4.74
C CYS A 167 -5.96 9.65 -3.72
N LEU A 168 -6.90 10.07 -2.86
CA LEU A 168 -6.70 10.99 -1.75
C LEU A 168 -7.44 10.41 -0.54
N ILE A 169 -6.82 10.43 0.63
CA ILE A 169 -7.28 9.92 1.91
C ILE A 169 -7.12 11.14 2.83
N THR A 170 -8.18 11.95 2.91
CA THR A 170 -8.29 13.06 3.86
C THR A 170 -9.61 12.92 4.58
#